data_AF-A0A3Q2CZ65-F1
#
_entry.id   AF-A0A3Q2CZ65-F1
#
_cell.length_a   1.000
_cell.length_b   1.000
_cell.length_c   1.000
_cell.angle_alpha   90.00
_cell.angle_beta   90.00
_cell.angle_gamma   90.00
#
_symmetry.space_group_name_H-M   'P 1'
#
loop_
_entity.id
_entity.type
_entity.pdbx_description
1 polymer ?
#
loop_
_entity_poly.entity_id
_entity_poly.type
_entity_poly.pdbx_seq_one_letter_code
_entity_poly.pdbx_strand_id
1 'polypeptide(L)' 'FPVELIHSCLLYLCFFFYVCFCLLEPQSLCDRSTEGTIYKYQARTLNGSLVSFGDFAGKTILFINVATY' A
#
# COMPACT_ATOMS: atom_id res chain seq x y z
N PHE A 1 9.48 24.21 -36.58
CA PHE A 1 8.92 22.86 -36.81
C PHE A 1 9.17 21.81 -35.71
N PRO A 2 10.03 21.95 -34.68
CA PRO A 2 10.22 20.87 -33.69
C PRO A 2 9.35 20.96 -32.42
N VAL A 3 8.72 22.11 -32.15
CA VAL A 3 8.09 22.39 -30.82
C VAL A 3 6.74 21.68 -30.62
N GLU A 4 5.98 21.49 -31.70
CA GLU A 4 4.69 20.78 -31.69
C GLU A 4 4.86 19.27 -31.40
N LEU A 5 5.96 18.69 -31.89
CA LEU A 5 6.27 17.27 -31.71
C LEU A 5 6.63 16.97 -30.24
N ILE A 6 7.32 17.91 -29.58
CA ILE A 6 7.75 17.78 -28.18
C ILE A 6 6.54 17.84 -27.23
N HIS A 7 5.58 18.74 -27.47
CA HIS A 7 4.35 18.83 -26.68
C HIS A 7 3.50 17.56 -26.80
N SER A 8 3.34 17.04 -28.01
CA SER A 8 2.60 15.79 -28.24
C SER A 8 3.24 14.61 -27.50
N CYS A 9 4.57 14.52 -27.53
CA CYS A 9 5.32 13.47 -26.84
C CYS A 9 5.21 13.57 -25.30
N LEU A 10 5.29 14.79 -24.75
CA LEU A 10 5.13 15.04 -23.32
C LEU A 10 3.73 14.69 -22.82
N LEU A 11 2.68 15.04 -23.58
CA LEU A 11 1.30 14.68 -23.24
C LEU A 11 1.10 13.17 -23.27
N TYR A 12 1.68 12.48 -24.25
CA TYR A 12 1.58 11.01 -24.34
C TYR A 12 2.30 10.32 -23.19
N LEU A 13 3.51 10.77 -22.85
CA LEU A 13 4.26 10.25 -21.70
C LEU A 13 3.52 10.52 -20.38
N CYS A 14 2.94 11.71 -20.22
CA CYS A 14 2.17 12.07 -19.03
C CYS A 14 0.89 11.22 -18.90
N PHE A 15 0.18 10.99 -20.00
CA PHE A 15 -1.00 10.12 -20.05
C PHE A 15 -0.62 8.66 -19.76
N PHE A 16 0.48 8.18 -20.32
CA PHE A 16 0.96 6.82 -20.09
C PHE A 16 1.41 6.63 -18.63
N PHE A 17 2.09 7.62 -18.05
CA PHE A 17 2.45 7.59 -16.63
C PHE A 17 1.20 7.61 -15.74
N TYR A 18 0.22 8.46 -16.03
CA TYR A 18 -1.02 8.55 -15.25
C TYR A 18 -1.83 7.24 -15.31
N VAL A 19 -2.00 6.66 -16.50
CA VAL A 19 -2.74 5.40 -16.68
C VAL A 19 -1.98 4.21 -16.07
N CYS A 20 -0.66 4.15 -16.24
CA CYS A 20 0.15 3.04 -15.75
C CYS A 20 0.39 3.09 -14.23
N PHE A 21 0.71 4.26 -13.66
CA PHE A 21 1.01 4.40 -12.24
C PHE A 21 -0.20 4.67 -11.35
N CYS A 22 -1.21 5.44 -11.81
CA CYS A 22 -2.35 5.76 -10.95
C CYS A 22 -3.54 4.79 -11.10
N LEU A 23 -3.68 4.16 -12.27
CA LEU A 23 -4.87 3.36 -12.62
C LEU A 23 -4.62 1.85 -12.56
N LEU A 24 -3.36 1.44 -12.67
CA LEU A 24 -2.95 0.04 -12.60
C LEU A 24 -2.19 -0.25 -11.30
N GLU A 25 -2.68 0.27 -10.17
CA GLU A 25 -2.24 -0.25 -8.88
C GLU A 25 -3.07 -1.51 -8.59
N PRO A 26 -2.45 -2.71 -8.51
CA PRO A 26 -3.13 -3.91 -8.07
C PRO A 26 -3.39 -3.78 -6.57
N GLN A 27 -4.38 -2.97 -6.20
CA GLN A 27 -4.91 -2.98 -4.86
C GLN A 27 -5.74 -4.25 -4.77
N SER A 28 -5.24 -5.24 -4.03
CA SER A 28 -6.13 -6.09 -3.24
C SER A 28 -6.86 -5.13 -2.30
N LEU A 29 -7.89 -4.45 -2.82
CA LEU A 29 -8.69 -3.48 -2.10
C LEU A 29 -9.34 -4.26 -0.97
N CYS A 30 -8.79 -4.14 0.24
CA CYS A 30 -9.48 -4.54 1.44
C CYS A 30 -10.91 -4.02 1.34
N ASP A 31 -11.89 -4.88 1.59
CA ASP A 31 -13.29 -4.51 1.48
C ASP A 31 -13.57 -3.32 2.40
N ARG A 32 -13.71 -2.13 1.81
CA ARG A 32 -13.95 -0.88 2.53
C ARG A 32 -15.31 -0.86 3.23
N SER A 33 -16.21 -1.81 2.88
CA SER A 33 -17.49 -2.01 3.57
C SER A 33 -17.29 -2.59 4.97
N THR A 34 -16.20 -3.30 5.21
CA THR A 34 -15.89 -3.86 6.53
C THR A 34 -15.20 -2.82 7.41
N GLU A 35 -15.92 -2.32 8.41
CA GLU A 35 -15.36 -1.44 9.43
C GLU A 35 -14.54 -2.27 10.42
N GLY A 36 -13.24 -2.41 10.15
CA GLY A 36 -12.34 -3.17 11.00
C GLY A 36 -10.89 -2.74 10.81
N THR A 37 -10.29 -2.16 11.85
CA THR A 37 -8.85 -1.90 11.89
C THR A 37 -8.13 -2.97 12.71
N ILE A 38 -6.84 -3.12 12.46
CA ILE A 38 -5.98 -4.02 13.23
C ILE A 38 -5.71 -3.49 14.65
N TYR A 39 -5.99 -2.22 14.93
CA TYR A 39 -5.59 -1.54 16.17
C TYR A 39 -6.28 -2.03 17.44
N LYS A 40 -7.39 -2.78 17.30
CA LYS A 40 -8.09 -3.43 18.41
C LYS A 40 -7.46 -4.74 18.86
N TYR A 41 -6.51 -5.28 18.09
CA TYR A 41 -5.87 -6.56 18.41
C TYR A 41 -4.53 -6.36 19.09
N GLN A 42 -4.12 -7.40 19.81
CA GLN A 42 -2.89 -7.45 20.57
C GLN A 42 -2.16 -8.75 20.24
N ALA A 43 -0.84 -8.73 20.33
CA ALA A 43 0.00 -9.91 20.20
C ALA A 43 0.87 -10.09 21.44
N ARG A 44 1.14 -11.34 21.79
CA ARG A 44 2.18 -11.67 22.75
C ARG A 44 3.50 -11.81 22.00
N THR A 45 4.52 -11.10 22.44
CA THR A 45 5.86 -11.19 21.88
C THR A 45 6.51 -12.52 22.26
N LEU A 46 7.60 -12.88 21.57
CA LEU A 46 8.41 -14.05 21.92
C LEU A 46 8.95 -13.98 23.36
N ASN A 47 9.11 -12.78 23.92
CA ASN A 47 9.54 -12.55 25.30
C ASN A 47 8.36 -12.48 26.30
N GLY A 48 7.14 -12.83 25.87
CA GLY A 48 5.96 -12.93 26.73
C GLY A 48 5.26 -11.60 27.05
N SER A 49 5.83 -10.46 26.68
CA SER A 49 5.17 -9.15 26.82
C SER A 49 3.99 -9.01 25.87
N LEU A 50 2.98 -8.24 26.27
CA LEU A 50 1.84 -7.94 25.42
C LEU A 50 2.09 -6.63 24.67
N VAL A 51 1.84 -6.62 23.37
CA VAL A 51 1.98 -5.45 22.50
C VAL A 51 0.67 -5.22 21.75
N SER A 52 0.18 -3.98 21.74
CA SER A 52 -1.01 -3.59 20.99
C SER A 52 -0.64 -3.18 19.59
N PHE A 53 -1.44 -3.57 18.59
CA PHE A 53 -1.20 -3.08 17.23
C PHE A 53 -1.54 -1.60 17.08
N GLY A 54 -2.32 -1.02 18.00
CA GLY A 54 -2.54 0.42 18.09
C GLY A 54 -1.25 1.24 18.22
N ASP A 55 -0.19 0.67 18.81
CA ASP A 55 1.11 1.33 18.96
C ASP A 55 1.82 1.58 17.62
N PHE A 56 1.36 0.91 16.55
CA PHE A 56 1.88 1.04 15.19
C PHE A 56 0.98 1.89 14.28
N ALA A 57 0.03 2.65 14.84
CA ALA A 57 -0.80 3.55 14.06
C ALA A 57 0.04 4.53 13.22
N GLY A 58 -0.34 4.68 11.95
CA GLY A 58 0.39 5.52 11.00
C GLY A 58 1.65 4.88 10.40
N LYS A 59 1.90 3.59 10.66
CA LYS A 59 2.98 2.82 10.02
C LYS A 59 2.41 1.77 9.07
N THR A 60 3.16 1.45 8.02
CA THR A 60 2.87 0.30 7.15
C THR A 60 3.32 -0.98 7.83
N ILE A 61 2.45 -1.99 7.89
CA ILE A 61 2.69 -3.25 8.61
C ILE A 61 2.54 -4.43 7.64
N LEU A 62 3.48 -5.38 7.72
CA LEU A 62 3.44 -6.64 6.99
C LEU A 62 3.36 -7.80 7.99
N PHE A 63 2.28 -8.58 7.93
CA PHE A 63 2.14 -9.79 8.74
C PHE A 63 2.72 -10.99 7.98
N ILE A 64 3.67 -11.70 8.60
CA ILE A 64 4.31 -12.89 8.02
C ILE A 64 4.07 -14.06 8.98
N ASN A 65 3.52 -15.16 8.46
CA ASN A 65 3.45 -16.43 9.18
C ASN A 65 4.80 -17.16 9.04
N VAL A 66 5.45 -17.49 10.16
CA VAL A 66 6.77 -18.13 10.19
C VAL A 66 6.69 -19.49 10.88
N ALA A 67 7.45 -20.48 10.39
CA ALA A 67 7.61 -21.80 11.00
C ALA A 67 9.07 -22.26 10.85
N THR A 68 9.60 -22.94 11.87
CA THR A 68 10.93 -23.56 11.85
C THR A 68 10.80 -25.08 11.65
N TYR A 69 11.78 -25.67 10.97
CA TYR A 69 11.90 -27.12 10.79
C TYR A 69 12.55 -27.79 12.00
#